data_AF-A0A841DVG6-F1
#
_entry.id   AF-A0A841DVG6-F1
#
_cell.length_a   1.000
_cell.length_b   1.000
_cell.length_c   1.000
_cell.angle_alpha   90.00
_cell.angle_beta   90.00
_cell.angle_gamma   90.00
#
_symmetry.space_group_name_H-M   'P 1'
#
loop_
_entity.id
_entity.type
_entity.pdbx_description
1 polymer ?
#
loop_
_entity_poly.entity_id
_entity_poly.type
_entity_poly.pdbx_seq_one_letter_code
_entity_poly.pdbx_strand_id
1 'polypeptide(L)'
;MVEYLPRSAWNARPPNGGPGNLTVSRVQGAVIHWPGTGSTKVIHTKAAVASALRGWQDYHMDSRGWSDIAYQVAVDQAGRAWTLRGLRTQSGANGDNDVNERYGAVLLVLVTGEQPTAAMKATTRAVIADFRKIYPRGTAIRPHSAVRPEPTDCPGDPARAAIARGDFTPGHTPGHPEDDMTPAQMQELKNFIEARTQAYALWVHKQLRRDLTAVAKAYTLDIKNYERQTDAADAARAAAAVWATAPKSLQTDGTPATPEPTPAPDPNTDPPLPAADLDPFPPVDTTPDDTAPASTTPASTTPASTAADDTAPASAAPDGTATAAATPDAAAPGGAVSGVNP
;
A
#
# COMPACT_ATOMS: atom_id res chain seq x y z
N MET A 1 -9.27 -13.72 20.52
CA MET A 1 -10.25 -12.69 20.93
C MET A 1 -9.58 -11.35 20.71
N VAL A 2 -10.28 -10.34 20.17
CA VAL A 2 -9.66 -9.03 19.93
C VAL A 2 -9.37 -8.34 21.27
N GLU A 3 -8.17 -7.79 21.43
CA GLU A 3 -7.90 -6.84 22.50
C GLU A 3 -8.44 -5.47 22.08
N TYR A 4 -9.43 -4.98 22.81
CA TYR A 4 -10.02 -3.66 22.58
C TYR A 4 -9.37 -2.64 23.50
N LEU A 5 -8.71 -1.64 22.92
CA LEU A 5 -8.26 -0.47 23.67
C LEU A 5 -9.49 0.22 24.29
N PRO A 6 -9.52 0.44 25.60
CA PRO A 6 -10.67 1.02 26.26
C PRO A 6 -10.84 2.49 25.91
N ARG A 7 -12.00 3.06 26.23
CA ARG A 7 -12.29 4.49 26.07
C ARG A 7 -11.24 5.39 26.76
N SER A 8 -10.73 4.97 27.91
CA SER A 8 -9.66 5.66 28.62
C SER A 8 -8.35 5.71 27.84
N ALA A 9 -8.06 4.75 26.96
CA ALA A 9 -6.82 4.72 26.16
C ALA A 9 -6.74 5.83 25.11
N TRP A 10 -7.86 6.46 24.76
CA TRP A 10 -7.90 7.64 23.90
C TRP A 10 -8.48 8.87 24.62
N ASN A 11 -8.61 8.81 25.96
CA ASN A 11 -9.18 9.88 26.78
C ASN A 11 -10.55 10.35 26.26
N ALA A 12 -11.42 9.39 25.94
CA ALA A 12 -12.78 9.68 25.53
C ALA A 12 -13.54 10.40 26.65
N ARG A 13 -14.30 11.43 26.30
CA ARG A 13 -15.23 12.03 27.25
C ARG A 13 -16.43 11.08 27.48
N PRO A 14 -17.15 11.21 28.61
CA PRO A 14 -18.35 10.42 28.87
C PRO A 14 -19.42 10.64 27.78
N PRO A 15 -20.18 9.60 27.39
CA PRO A 15 -21.33 9.78 26.51
C PRO A 15 -22.49 10.49 27.24
N ASN A 16 -23.32 11.20 26.49
CA ASN A 16 -24.64 11.68 26.95
C ASN A 16 -25.68 10.55 26.83
N GLY A 17 -26.95 10.83 27.15
CA GLY A 17 -28.07 9.90 26.97
C GLY A 17 -28.09 9.29 25.56
N GLY A 18 -27.86 7.98 25.47
CA GLY A 18 -27.61 7.28 24.22
C GLY A 18 -28.83 6.56 23.64
N PRO A 19 -28.73 6.04 22.40
CA PRO A 19 -29.82 5.31 21.74
C PRO A 19 -30.12 3.93 22.36
N GLY A 20 -29.41 3.53 23.41
CA GLY A 20 -29.49 2.19 23.98
C GLY A 20 -28.74 1.14 23.17
N ASN A 21 -29.08 -0.13 23.39
CA ASN A 21 -28.44 -1.27 22.75
C ASN A 21 -29.18 -1.68 21.48
N LEU A 22 -28.44 -2.26 20.52
CA LEU A 22 -29.04 -2.91 19.35
C LEU A 22 -29.96 -4.07 19.78
N THR A 23 -31.11 -4.16 19.12
CA THR A 23 -32.03 -5.30 19.26
C THR A 23 -31.48 -6.48 18.45
N VAL A 24 -31.11 -7.57 19.13
CA VAL A 24 -30.40 -8.70 18.53
C VAL A 24 -31.10 -9.27 17.29
N SER A 25 -32.43 -9.39 17.30
CA SER A 25 -33.22 -9.93 16.19
C SER A 25 -33.26 -9.05 14.95
N ARG A 26 -32.95 -7.75 15.07
CA ARG A 26 -32.99 -6.78 13.96
C ARG A 26 -31.66 -6.62 13.25
N VAL A 27 -30.56 -7.04 13.87
CA VAL A 27 -29.21 -6.87 13.31
C VAL A 27 -28.99 -7.80 12.11
N GLN A 28 -28.64 -7.19 10.98
CA GLN A 28 -28.39 -7.82 9.68
C GLN A 28 -26.90 -7.91 9.36
N GLY A 29 -26.06 -7.07 9.97
CA GLY A 29 -24.62 -7.13 9.76
C GLY A 29 -23.84 -5.95 10.32
N ALA A 30 -22.61 -5.79 9.83
CA ALA A 30 -21.73 -4.67 10.14
C ALA A 30 -21.50 -3.82 8.88
N VAL A 31 -21.49 -2.51 9.07
CA VAL A 31 -21.20 -1.52 8.04
C VAL A 31 -19.82 -0.94 8.28
N ILE A 32 -19.03 -0.89 7.21
CA ILE A 32 -17.68 -0.35 7.22
C ILE A 32 -17.73 1.14 6.86
N HIS A 33 -17.06 1.93 7.68
CA HIS A 33 -16.98 3.39 7.60
C HIS A 33 -15.54 3.87 7.49
N TRP A 34 -15.37 5.12 7.08
CA TRP A 34 -14.13 5.88 7.19
C TRP A 34 -14.43 7.32 7.64
N PRO A 35 -13.43 8.09 8.09
CA PRO A 35 -13.65 9.46 8.56
C PRO A 35 -14.12 10.44 7.47
N GLY A 36 -13.74 10.20 6.21
CA GLY A 36 -14.13 11.05 5.08
C GLY A 36 -13.69 12.52 5.21
N THR A 37 -12.57 12.79 5.88
CA THR A 37 -12.13 14.17 6.18
C THR A 37 -11.53 14.91 4.98
N GLY A 38 -11.33 14.24 3.83
CA GLY A 38 -10.63 14.78 2.67
C GLY A 38 -9.11 14.90 2.87
N SER A 39 -8.60 14.70 4.08
CA SER A 39 -7.17 14.79 4.39
C SER A 39 -6.40 13.60 3.82
N THR A 40 -5.16 13.83 3.37
CA THR A 40 -4.16 12.81 3.02
C THR A 40 -3.07 12.66 4.08
N LYS A 41 -3.15 13.42 5.19
CA LYS A 41 -2.14 13.41 6.25
C LYS A 41 -2.28 12.16 7.10
N VAL A 42 -1.35 11.21 6.94
CA VAL A 42 -1.34 9.92 7.63
C VAL A 42 -1.50 10.02 9.16
N ILE A 43 -2.23 9.05 9.73
CA ILE A 43 -2.55 8.98 11.16
C ILE A 43 -2.30 7.54 11.66
N HIS A 44 -1.03 7.20 11.94
CA HIS A 44 -0.64 5.81 12.27
C HIS A 44 -0.22 5.61 13.73
N THR A 45 0.32 6.63 14.37
CA THR A 45 0.78 6.50 15.76
C THR A 45 -0.40 6.39 16.71
N LYS A 46 -0.23 5.68 17.82
CA LYS A 46 -1.28 5.50 18.84
C LYS A 46 -1.83 6.85 19.31
N ALA A 47 -0.93 7.80 19.55
CA ALA A 47 -1.27 9.15 19.99
C ALA A 47 -2.04 9.95 18.92
N ALA A 48 -1.63 9.85 17.65
CA ALA A 48 -2.32 10.54 16.56
C ALA A 48 -3.74 9.98 16.34
N VAL A 49 -3.91 8.66 16.38
CA VAL A 49 -5.22 8.02 16.30
C VAL A 49 -6.09 8.42 17.48
N ALA A 50 -5.57 8.35 18.71
CA ALA A 50 -6.30 8.81 19.89
C ALA A 50 -6.73 10.27 19.79
N SER A 51 -5.87 11.15 19.26
CA SER A 51 -6.18 12.56 19.02
C SER A 51 -7.29 12.75 17.98
N ALA A 52 -7.24 12.00 16.88
CA ALA A 52 -8.29 12.04 15.86
C ALA A 52 -9.63 11.55 16.40
N LEU A 53 -9.65 10.46 17.17
CA LEU A 53 -10.85 9.93 17.82
C LEU A 53 -11.50 10.96 18.76
N ARG A 54 -10.72 11.67 19.57
CA ARG A 54 -11.22 12.78 20.41
C ARG A 54 -11.83 13.89 19.57
N GLY A 55 -11.12 14.36 18.54
CA GLY A 55 -11.66 15.40 17.66
C GLY A 55 -12.97 15.01 16.97
N TRP A 56 -13.10 13.75 16.53
CA TRP A 56 -14.37 13.26 15.98
C TRP A 56 -15.46 13.09 17.03
N GLN A 57 -15.12 12.73 18.25
CA GLN A 57 -16.07 12.71 19.36
C GLN A 57 -16.61 14.12 19.65
N ASP A 58 -15.72 15.11 19.77
CA ASP A 58 -16.09 16.51 20.02
C ASP A 58 -16.97 17.05 18.89
N TYR A 59 -16.59 16.82 17.63
CA TYR A 59 -17.43 17.21 16.50
C TYR A 59 -18.83 16.57 16.55
N HIS A 60 -18.92 15.27 16.82
CA HIS A 60 -20.22 14.58 16.91
C HIS A 60 -21.07 15.11 18.07
N MET A 61 -20.48 15.32 19.24
CA MET A 61 -21.25 15.69 20.42
C MET A 61 -21.55 17.19 20.47
N ASP A 62 -20.59 18.04 20.13
CA ASP A 62 -20.73 19.51 20.25
C ASP A 62 -21.36 20.13 19.01
N SER A 63 -20.97 19.68 17.82
CA SER A 63 -21.49 20.25 16.57
C SER A 63 -22.78 19.56 16.09
N ARG A 64 -22.95 18.26 16.35
CA ARG A 64 -24.15 17.52 15.93
C ARG A 64 -25.13 17.20 17.06
N GLY A 65 -24.77 17.51 18.32
CA GLY A 65 -25.61 17.21 19.48
C GLY A 65 -25.79 15.71 19.74
N TRP A 66 -24.91 14.86 19.21
CA TRP A 66 -25.04 13.41 19.37
C TRP A 66 -24.63 12.95 20.76
N SER A 67 -25.10 11.76 21.13
CA SER A 67 -24.82 11.20 22.45
C SER A 67 -23.35 10.82 22.65
N ASP A 68 -22.64 10.49 21.57
CA ASP A 68 -21.24 10.09 21.57
C ASP A 68 -20.72 10.08 20.11
N ILE A 69 -19.43 9.79 19.94
CA ILE A 69 -18.86 9.41 18.64
C ILE A 69 -19.73 8.34 17.94
N ALA A 70 -20.02 8.49 16.66
CA ALA A 70 -21.09 7.74 15.98
C ALA A 70 -20.90 6.23 15.89
N TYR A 71 -19.65 5.77 15.85
CA TYR A 71 -19.29 4.38 15.52
C TYR A 71 -19.15 3.53 16.79
N GLN A 72 -19.19 2.20 16.64
CA GLN A 72 -19.10 1.28 17.78
C GLN A 72 -17.66 0.92 18.12
N VAL A 73 -16.84 0.72 17.09
CA VAL A 73 -15.42 0.36 17.18
C VAL A 73 -14.67 1.07 16.06
N ALA A 74 -13.43 1.49 16.33
CA ALA A 74 -12.50 1.87 15.28
C ALA A 74 -11.35 0.86 15.16
N VAL A 75 -10.83 0.67 13.95
CA VAL A 75 -9.63 -0.13 13.67
C VAL A 75 -8.65 0.75 12.91
N ASP A 76 -7.41 0.85 13.38
CA ASP A 76 -6.38 1.65 12.72
C ASP A 76 -5.38 0.82 11.90
N GLN A 77 -4.49 1.53 11.20
CA GLN A 77 -3.49 0.93 10.32
C GLN A 77 -2.48 0.03 11.03
N ALA A 78 -2.31 0.16 12.35
CA ALA A 78 -1.48 -0.73 13.15
C ALA A 78 -2.25 -1.98 13.62
N GLY A 79 -3.52 -2.13 13.23
CA GLY A 79 -4.38 -3.22 13.66
C GLY A 79 -4.91 -3.08 15.09
N ARG A 80 -4.87 -1.88 15.69
CA ARG A 80 -5.44 -1.67 17.03
C ARG A 80 -6.94 -1.48 16.93
N ALA A 81 -7.71 -2.22 17.73
CA ALA A 81 -9.14 -2.01 17.88
C ALA A 81 -9.42 -1.06 19.05
N TRP A 82 -10.20 -0.01 18.83
CA TRP A 82 -10.52 1.03 19.80
C TRP A 82 -12.00 0.97 20.15
N THR A 83 -12.30 0.88 21.45
CA THR A 83 -13.67 0.94 21.95
C THR A 83 -14.20 2.36 21.78
N LEU A 84 -15.25 2.49 20.98
CA LEU A 84 -16.02 3.73 20.83
C LEU A 84 -17.31 3.60 21.65
N ARG A 85 -18.50 3.54 21.02
CA ARG A 85 -19.74 3.21 21.75
C ARG A 85 -19.77 1.78 22.29
N GLY A 86 -18.94 0.89 21.76
CA GLY A 86 -18.94 -0.54 22.05
C GLY A 86 -19.90 -1.32 21.16
N LEU A 87 -19.62 -2.62 20.96
CA LEU A 87 -20.33 -3.48 19.99
C LEU A 87 -21.83 -3.64 20.25
N ARG A 88 -22.29 -3.43 21.49
CA ARG A 88 -23.70 -3.60 21.88
C ARG A 88 -24.55 -2.34 21.69
N THR A 89 -23.94 -1.17 21.88
CA THR A 89 -24.61 0.13 21.83
C THR A 89 -24.92 0.51 20.40
N GLN A 90 -26.12 0.96 20.10
CA GLN A 90 -26.51 1.36 18.75
C GLN A 90 -25.63 2.51 18.21
N SER A 91 -25.26 2.40 16.94
CA SER A 91 -24.47 3.43 16.25
C SER A 91 -25.32 4.67 15.88
N GLY A 92 -24.67 5.75 15.49
CA GLY A 92 -25.30 6.93 14.87
C GLY A 92 -24.77 7.17 13.46
N ALA A 93 -24.20 6.14 12.82
CA ALA A 93 -23.31 6.30 11.68
C ALA A 93 -23.94 5.98 10.32
N ASN A 94 -25.08 5.29 10.27
CA ASN A 94 -25.59 4.66 9.05
C ASN A 94 -26.66 5.47 8.29
N GLY A 95 -26.87 6.74 8.65
CA GLY A 95 -27.85 7.63 8.02
C GLY A 95 -29.05 7.92 8.89
N ASP A 96 -29.84 6.90 9.23
CA ASP A 96 -31.07 7.04 10.03
C ASP A 96 -31.18 6.00 11.15
N ASN A 97 -32.21 6.13 12.00
CA ASN A 97 -32.40 5.23 13.14
C ASN A 97 -32.67 3.78 12.75
N ASP A 98 -33.44 3.53 11.69
CA ASP A 98 -33.75 2.17 11.26
C ASP A 98 -32.49 1.45 10.75
N VAL A 99 -31.66 2.12 9.94
CA VAL A 99 -30.40 1.54 9.46
C VAL A 99 -29.41 1.38 10.62
N ASN A 100 -29.40 2.30 11.59
CA ASN A 100 -28.59 2.19 12.80
C ASN A 100 -29.00 1.00 13.69
N GLU A 101 -30.28 0.60 13.70
CA GLU A 101 -30.75 -0.60 14.41
C GLU A 101 -30.46 -1.90 13.65
N ARG A 102 -30.43 -1.84 12.31
CA ARG A 102 -30.16 -3.00 11.46
C ARG A 102 -28.68 -3.32 11.31
N TYR A 103 -27.79 -2.34 11.47
CA TYR A 103 -26.36 -2.54 11.21
C TYR A 103 -25.46 -1.96 12.30
N GLY A 104 -24.46 -2.75 12.71
CA GLY A 104 -23.32 -2.23 13.48
C GLY A 104 -22.43 -1.32 12.63
N ALA A 105 -21.56 -0.53 13.26
CA ALA A 105 -20.70 0.43 12.57
C ALA A 105 -19.24 0.31 13.02
N VAL A 106 -18.36 -0.09 12.08
CA VAL A 106 -16.92 -0.21 12.26
C VAL A 106 -16.23 0.90 11.48
N LEU A 107 -15.47 1.75 12.17
CA LEU A 107 -14.68 2.83 11.57
C LEU A 107 -13.28 2.32 11.22
N LEU A 108 -12.90 2.35 9.95
CA LEU A 108 -11.50 2.20 9.54
C LEU A 108 -10.84 3.57 9.63
N VAL A 109 -9.79 3.69 10.45
CA VAL A 109 -9.00 4.92 10.55
C VAL A 109 -8.09 5.01 9.33
N LEU A 110 -8.66 5.55 8.26
CA LEU A 110 -8.02 5.77 6.96
C LEU A 110 -8.08 7.25 6.59
N VAL A 111 -7.08 7.68 5.84
CA VAL A 111 -7.07 8.98 5.15
C VAL A 111 -7.43 8.81 3.66
N THR A 112 -7.66 9.90 2.95
CA THR A 112 -8.05 9.87 1.52
C THR A 112 -7.05 9.05 0.70
N GLY A 113 -7.56 8.05 -0.03
CA GLY A 113 -6.77 7.18 -0.92
C GLY A 113 -5.97 6.08 -0.22
N GLU A 114 -6.00 6.01 1.10
CA GLU A 114 -5.18 5.08 1.87
C GLU A 114 -5.71 3.63 1.81
N GLN A 115 -4.83 2.67 1.54
CA GLN A 115 -5.18 1.25 1.52
C GLN A 115 -5.19 0.64 2.94
N PRO A 116 -6.18 -0.21 3.29
CA PRO A 116 -6.16 -0.96 4.54
C PRO A 116 -4.94 -1.89 4.63
N THR A 117 -4.12 -1.73 5.68
CA THR A 117 -2.99 -2.64 5.92
C THR A 117 -3.46 -4.07 6.21
N ALA A 118 -2.55 -5.04 6.11
CA ALA A 118 -2.81 -6.42 6.52
C ALA A 118 -3.28 -6.51 7.99
N ALA A 119 -2.66 -5.71 8.88
CA ALA A 119 -3.02 -5.64 10.29
C ALA A 119 -4.44 -5.09 10.50
N MET A 120 -4.81 -3.99 9.83
CA MET A 120 -6.18 -3.46 9.86
C MET A 120 -7.19 -4.51 9.37
N LYS A 121 -6.92 -5.18 8.24
CA LYS A 121 -7.81 -6.21 7.69
C LYS A 121 -8.00 -7.38 8.66
N ALA A 122 -6.90 -7.89 9.25
CA ALA A 122 -6.94 -8.98 10.22
C ALA A 122 -7.76 -8.61 11.46
N THR A 123 -7.53 -7.42 12.03
CA THR A 123 -8.28 -6.95 13.19
C THR A 123 -9.74 -6.71 12.85
N THR A 124 -10.07 -6.14 11.68
CA THR A 124 -11.46 -5.94 11.25
C THR A 124 -12.19 -7.27 11.09
N ARG A 125 -11.56 -8.33 10.52
CA ARG A 125 -12.13 -9.68 10.50
C ARG A 125 -12.44 -10.18 11.91
N ALA A 126 -11.51 -10.01 12.84
CA ALA A 126 -11.67 -10.45 14.21
C ALA A 126 -12.77 -9.65 14.96
N VAL A 127 -12.88 -8.34 14.71
CA VAL A 127 -13.97 -7.49 15.24
C VAL A 127 -15.32 -7.93 14.70
N ILE A 128 -15.43 -8.27 13.41
CA ILE A 128 -16.67 -8.79 12.82
C ILE A 128 -17.00 -10.17 13.37
N ALA A 129 -15.99 -11.01 13.64
CA ALA A 129 -16.19 -12.30 14.30
C ALA A 129 -16.77 -12.11 15.72
N ASP A 130 -16.22 -11.17 16.50
CA ASP A 130 -16.73 -10.85 17.83
C ASP A 130 -18.13 -10.22 17.77
N PHE A 131 -18.43 -9.38 16.76
CA PHE A 131 -19.78 -8.86 16.52
C PHE A 131 -20.79 -9.98 16.22
N ARG A 132 -20.42 -10.95 15.37
CA ARG A 132 -21.29 -12.11 15.05
C ARG A 132 -21.55 -13.04 16.23
N LYS A 133 -20.64 -13.10 17.22
CA LYS A 133 -20.92 -13.82 18.48
C LYS A 133 -22.06 -13.18 19.28
N ILE A 134 -22.21 -11.86 19.19
CA ILE A 134 -23.31 -11.12 19.82
C ILE A 134 -24.58 -11.16 18.95
N TYR A 135 -24.39 -11.06 17.63
CA TYR A 135 -25.45 -10.96 16.63
C TYR A 135 -25.32 -12.06 15.57
N PRO A 136 -25.69 -13.32 15.85
CA PRO A 136 -25.41 -14.45 14.97
C PRO A 136 -26.14 -14.39 13.61
N ARG A 137 -27.26 -13.66 13.52
CA ARG A 137 -27.96 -13.39 12.25
C ARG A 137 -27.33 -12.26 11.44
N GLY A 138 -26.46 -11.47 12.07
CA GLY A 138 -25.81 -10.29 11.50
C GLY A 138 -24.61 -10.65 10.63
N THR A 139 -24.83 -11.33 9.51
CA THR A 139 -23.73 -11.83 8.67
C THR A 139 -23.27 -10.86 7.59
N ALA A 140 -24.08 -9.85 7.23
CA ALA A 140 -23.73 -8.94 6.16
C ALA A 140 -22.49 -8.07 6.52
N ILE A 141 -21.65 -7.81 5.52
CA ILE A 141 -20.57 -6.82 5.59
C ILE A 141 -20.81 -5.89 4.41
N ARG A 142 -21.13 -4.62 4.69
CA ARG A 142 -21.53 -3.66 3.66
C ARG A 142 -20.71 -2.37 3.75
N PRO A 143 -20.40 -1.70 2.63
CA PRO A 143 -19.96 -0.31 2.68
C PRO A 143 -21.13 0.58 3.11
N HIS A 144 -20.86 1.70 3.78
CA HIS A 144 -21.91 2.65 4.15
C HIS A 144 -22.73 3.13 2.94
N SER A 145 -22.08 3.35 1.80
CA SER A 145 -22.73 3.71 0.53
C SER A 145 -23.78 2.72 0.04
N ALA A 146 -23.80 1.47 0.52
CA ALA A 146 -24.78 0.46 0.10
C ALA A 146 -26.01 0.36 1.01
N VAL A 147 -25.99 1.01 2.18
CA VAL A 147 -27.10 0.93 3.16
C VAL A 147 -27.74 2.28 3.45
N ARG A 148 -26.99 3.37 3.24
CA ARG A 148 -27.47 4.72 3.49
C ARG A 148 -28.51 5.13 2.44
N PRO A 149 -29.63 5.77 2.84
CA PRO A 149 -30.61 6.29 1.89
C PRO A 149 -30.04 7.38 0.97
N GLU A 150 -29.24 8.30 1.50
CA GLU A 150 -28.62 9.36 0.68
C GLU A 150 -27.21 8.97 0.19
N PRO A 151 -26.82 9.43 -1.02
CA PRO A 151 -25.49 9.18 -1.57
C PRO A 151 -24.36 9.57 -0.62
N THR A 152 -23.32 8.74 -0.58
CA THR A 152 -22.10 8.99 0.19
C THR A 152 -20.92 8.25 -0.43
N ASP A 153 -19.74 8.88 -0.38
CA ASP A 153 -18.49 8.24 -0.76
C ASP A 153 -17.93 7.33 0.33
N CYS A 154 -18.55 7.24 1.51
CA CYS A 154 -18.11 6.36 2.59
C CYS A 154 -18.25 4.87 2.20
N PRO A 155 -17.26 3.99 2.45
CA PRO A 155 -16.00 4.19 3.21
C PRO A 155 -14.76 4.55 2.37
N GLY A 156 -14.93 5.10 1.17
CA GLY A 156 -13.87 5.34 0.20
C GLY A 156 -13.58 4.12 -0.67
N ASP A 157 -12.95 4.35 -1.82
CA ASP A 157 -12.67 3.29 -2.80
C ASP A 157 -11.78 2.16 -2.26
N PRO A 158 -10.69 2.44 -1.49
CA PRO A 158 -9.86 1.37 -0.95
C PRO A 158 -10.62 0.39 -0.05
N ALA A 159 -11.48 0.91 0.83
CA ALA A 159 -12.28 0.08 1.72
C ALA A 159 -13.42 -0.63 0.98
N ARG A 160 -14.06 0.00 -0.02
CA ARG A 160 -15.02 -0.68 -0.91
C ARG A 160 -14.37 -1.86 -1.64
N ALA A 161 -13.18 -1.67 -2.19
CA ALA A 161 -12.44 -2.71 -2.88
C ALA A 161 -12.07 -3.87 -1.93
N ALA A 162 -11.69 -3.56 -0.69
CA ALA A 162 -11.44 -4.59 0.33
C ALA A 162 -12.70 -5.40 0.69
N ILE A 163 -13.85 -4.74 0.83
CA ILE A 163 -15.14 -5.43 1.04
C ILE A 163 -15.48 -6.33 -0.14
N ALA A 164 -15.33 -5.84 -1.38
CA ALA A 164 -15.62 -6.60 -2.59
C ALA A 164 -14.75 -7.87 -2.72
N ARG A 165 -13.49 -7.81 -2.29
CA ARG A 165 -12.59 -8.97 -2.23
C ARG A 165 -12.86 -9.92 -1.07
N GLY A 166 -13.73 -9.56 -0.12
CA GLY A 166 -13.96 -10.36 1.08
C GLY A 166 -12.89 -10.21 2.16
N ASP A 167 -11.99 -9.22 2.07
CA ASP A 167 -10.85 -9.02 2.97
C ASP A 167 -11.26 -8.92 4.46
N PHE A 168 -12.51 -8.54 4.75
CA PHE A 168 -13.07 -8.38 6.09
C PHE A 168 -13.97 -9.53 6.55
N THR A 169 -14.19 -10.57 5.75
CA THR A 169 -15.02 -11.71 6.12
C THR A 169 -14.31 -12.59 7.16
N PRO A 170 -14.90 -12.85 8.35
CA PRO A 170 -14.35 -13.83 9.29
C PRO A 170 -14.23 -15.21 8.64
N GLY A 171 -13.11 -15.90 8.86
CA GLY A 171 -12.81 -17.19 8.21
C GLY A 171 -12.37 -17.07 6.75
N HIS A 172 -12.45 -15.87 6.15
CA HIS A 172 -11.77 -15.58 4.91
C HIS A 172 -10.31 -15.26 5.24
N THR A 173 -9.47 -16.27 5.14
CA THR A 173 -8.04 -16.10 4.96
C THR A 173 -7.82 -15.87 3.47
N PRO A 174 -7.25 -14.75 3.02
CA PRO A 174 -6.56 -14.78 1.73
C PRO A 174 -5.49 -15.88 1.85
N GLY A 175 -5.72 -17.05 1.24
CA GLY A 175 -4.96 -18.27 1.51
C GLY A 175 -5.55 -19.13 2.63
N HIS A 176 -6.67 -19.82 2.36
CA HIS A 176 -7.09 -20.99 3.14
C HIS A 176 -6.04 -22.10 2.92
N PRO A 177 -5.78 -23.06 3.83
CA PRO A 177 -4.80 -24.15 3.60
C PRO A 177 -5.17 -25.12 2.46
N GLU A 178 -6.37 -24.98 1.88
CA GLU A 178 -6.80 -25.67 0.67
C GLU A 178 -6.51 -24.84 -0.61
N ASP A 179 -6.12 -23.57 -0.42
CA ASP A 179 -5.65 -22.57 -1.40
C ASP A 179 -4.20 -22.11 -1.09
N ASP A 180 -3.48 -22.80 -0.20
CA ASP A 180 -2.05 -22.52 0.05
C ASP A 180 -1.26 -23.09 -1.13
N MET A 181 -0.78 -22.20 -2.00
CA MET A 181 0.32 -22.52 -2.88
C MET A 181 1.46 -23.10 -2.01
N THR A 182 1.86 -24.33 -2.31
CA THR A 182 3.02 -24.98 -1.69
C THR A 182 4.24 -24.04 -1.74
N PRO A 183 5.25 -24.21 -0.88
CA PRO A 183 6.47 -23.40 -0.96
C PRO A 183 7.07 -23.33 -2.38
N ALA A 184 6.91 -24.39 -3.18
CA ALA A 184 7.26 -24.44 -4.59
C ALA A 184 6.39 -23.51 -5.45
N GLN A 185 5.07 -23.57 -5.34
CA GLN A 185 4.14 -22.68 -6.05
C GLN A 185 4.28 -21.21 -5.61
N MET A 186 4.61 -20.96 -4.34
CA MET A 186 4.94 -19.62 -3.84
C MET A 186 6.25 -19.10 -4.43
N GLN A 187 7.25 -19.97 -4.61
CA GLN A 187 8.49 -19.62 -5.28
C GLN A 187 8.24 -19.36 -6.77
N GLU A 188 7.40 -20.15 -7.41
CA GLU A 188 7.00 -19.97 -8.80
C GLU A 188 6.22 -18.67 -9.02
N LEU A 189 5.28 -18.34 -8.13
CA LEU A 189 4.58 -17.04 -8.17
C LEU A 189 5.53 -15.87 -7.94
N LYS A 190 6.48 -15.98 -7.00
CA LYS A 190 7.51 -14.96 -6.80
C LYS A 190 8.35 -14.77 -8.07
N ASN A 191 8.80 -15.88 -8.67
CA ASN A 191 9.55 -15.86 -9.91
C ASN A 191 8.73 -15.22 -11.04
N PHE A 192 7.43 -15.52 -11.13
CA PHE A 192 6.52 -14.93 -12.11
C PHE A 192 6.34 -13.43 -11.91
N ILE A 193 6.09 -12.98 -10.68
CA ILE A 193 5.95 -11.56 -10.34
C ILE A 193 7.26 -10.82 -10.62
N GLU A 194 8.40 -11.42 -10.26
CA GLU A 194 9.72 -10.84 -10.48
C GLU A 194 10.05 -10.75 -11.97
N ALA A 195 9.85 -11.83 -12.73
CA ALA A 195 10.05 -11.85 -14.18
C ALA A 195 9.16 -10.82 -14.89
N ARG A 196 7.90 -10.69 -14.48
CA ARG A 196 6.96 -9.71 -15.04
C ARG A 196 7.32 -8.27 -14.65
N THR A 197 7.79 -8.06 -13.43
CA THR A 197 8.29 -6.75 -12.97
C THR A 197 9.55 -6.35 -13.73
N GLN A 198 10.47 -7.28 -13.96
CA GLN A 198 11.68 -7.07 -14.77
C GLN A 198 11.34 -6.82 -16.24
N ALA A 199 10.41 -7.57 -16.83
CA ALA A 199 9.93 -7.36 -18.19
C ALA A 199 9.26 -5.98 -18.34
N TYR A 200 8.47 -5.56 -17.35
CA TYR A 200 7.89 -4.22 -17.31
C TYR A 200 8.96 -3.13 -17.18
N ALA A 201 9.94 -3.30 -16.30
CA ALA A 201 11.05 -2.36 -16.17
C ALA A 201 11.86 -2.25 -17.48
N LEU A 202 12.13 -3.37 -18.16
CA LEU A 202 12.81 -3.40 -19.45
C LEU A 202 11.97 -2.77 -20.56
N TRP A 203 10.66 -3.01 -20.58
CA TRP A 203 9.74 -2.39 -21.54
C TRP A 203 9.69 -0.86 -21.34
N VAL A 204 9.52 -0.38 -20.10
CA VAL A 204 9.56 1.05 -19.76
C VAL A 204 10.91 1.65 -20.15
N HIS A 205 12.02 0.97 -19.83
CA HIS A 205 13.36 1.44 -20.18
C HIS A 205 13.57 1.50 -21.70
N LYS A 206 13.08 0.52 -22.47
CA LYS A 206 13.16 0.51 -23.94
C LYS A 206 12.33 1.63 -24.55
N GLN A 207 11.14 1.87 -24.02
CA GLN A 207 10.28 2.96 -24.46
C GLN A 207 10.91 4.32 -24.15
N LEU A 208 11.34 4.54 -22.90
CA LEU A 208 12.02 5.78 -22.48
C LEU A 208 13.30 6.04 -23.29
N ARG A 209 14.08 4.98 -23.62
CA ARG A 209 15.27 5.12 -24.48
C ARG A 209 14.90 5.55 -25.90
N ARG A 210 13.82 5.02 -26.48
CA ARG A 210 13.36 5.44 -27.82
C ARG A 210 12.92 6.90 -27.80
N ASP A 211 12.14 7.29 -26.79
CA ASP A 211 11.66 8.66 -26.63
C ASP A 211 12.83 9.63 -26.47
N LEU A 212 13.80 9.31 -25.60
CA LEU A 212 15.01 10.11 -25.41
C LEU A 212 15.86 10.20 -26.70
N THR A 213 15.95 9.12 -27.47
CA THR A 213 16.66 9.12 -28.76
C THR A 213 15.95 9.99 -29.80
N ALA A 214 14.61 9.97 -29.83
CA ALA A 214 13.81 10.81 -30.72
C ALA A 214 13.97 12.29 -30.35
N VAL A 215 13.91 12.62 -29.05
CA VAL A 215 14.17 13.98 -28.53
C VAL A 215 15.58 14.44 -28.89
N ALA A 216 16.61 13.63 -28.63
CA ALA A 216 17.99 13.99 -28.95
C ALA A 216 18.21 14.23 -30.46
N LYS A 217 17.57 13.43 -31.33
CA LYS A 217 17.60 13.63 -32.78
C LYS A 217 16.89 14.92 -33.20
N ALA A 218 15.74 15.22 -32.60
CA ALA A 218 15.00 16.47 -32.87
C ALA A 218 15.85 17.69 -32.49
N TYR A 219 16.44 17.69 -31.29
CA TYR A 219 17.36 18.76 -30.86
C TYR A 219 18.60 18.87 -31.76
N THR A 220 19.20 17.76 -32.18
CA THR A 220 20.36 17.79 -33.08
C THR A 220 20.00 18.37 -34.45
N LEU A 221 18.81 18.05 -34.97
CA LEU A 221 18.33 18.60 -36.25
C LEU A 221 18.04 20.10 -36.13
N ASP A 222 17.47 20.52 -35.00
CA ASP A 222 17.18 21.93 -34.73
C ASP A 222 18.45 22.78 -34.65
N ILE A 223 19.48 22.31 -33.93
CA ILE A 223 20.81 22.96 -33.88
C ILE A 223 21.40 23.12 -35.29
N LYS A 224 21.35 22.08 -36.14
CA LYS A 224 21.84 22.15 -37.53
C LYS A 224 21.01 23.10 -38.41
N ASN A 225 19.73 23.27 -38.12
CA ASN A 225 18.88 24.23 -38.83
C ASN A 225 19.26 25.65 -38.41
N TYR A 226 19.46 25.87 -37.12
CA TYR A 226 19.92 27.15 -36.56
C TYR A 226 21.28 27.56 -37.16
N GLU A 227 22.27 26.67 -37.14
CA GLU A 227 23.61 26.91 -37.74
C GLU A 227 23.51 27.27 -39.24
N ARG A 228 22.68 26.55 -40.01
CA ARG A 228 22.48 26.87 -41.44
C ARG A 228 21.85 28.24 -41.66
N GLN A 229 20.90 28.63 -40.80
CA GLN A 229 20.28 29.95 -40.89
C GLN A 229 21.27 31.06 -40.54
N THR A 230 22.10 30.86 -39.51
CA THR A 230 23.15 31.82 -39.13
C THR A 230 24.21 31.94 -40.20
N ASP A 231 24.70 30.83 -40.75
CA ASP A 231 25.70 30.82 -41.82
C ASP A 231 25.16 31.50 -43.09
N ALA A 232 23.89 31.24 -43.44
CA ALA A 232 23.24 31.91 -44.57
C ALA A 232 23.09 33.43 -44.34
N ALA A 233 22.73 33.83 -43.12
CA ALA A 233 22.61 35.24 -42.75
C ALA A 233 23.98 35.95 -42.72
N ASP A 234 25.04 35.27 -42.27
CA ASP A 234 26.42 35.77 -42.26
C ASP A 234 26.98 35.83 -43.69
N ALA A 235 26.73 34.83 -44.53
CA ALA A 235 27.09 34.83 -45.94
C ALA A 235 26.38 35.94 -46.72
N ALA A 236 25.10 36.20 -46.45
CA ALA A 236 24.36 37.32 -47.03
C ALA A 236 24.94 38.68 -46.60
N ARG A 237 25.29 38.84 -45.31
CA ARG A 237 25.97 40.04 -44.80
C ARG A 237 27.35 40.23 -45.44
N ALA A 238 28.12 39.16 -45.58
CA ALA A 238 29.42 39.20 -46.24
C ALA A 238 29.30 39.55 -47.74
N ALA A 239 28.33 38.96 -48.45
CA ALA A 239 28.05 39.27 -49.85
C ALA A 239 27.62 40.74 -50.04
N ALA A 240 26.78 41.27 -49.13
CA ALA A 240 26.39 42.68 -49.13
C ALA A 240 27.57 43.62 -48.88
N ALA A 241 28.47 43.27 -47.95
CA ALA A 241 29.69 44.04 -47.67
C ALA A 241 30.66 44.03 -48.86
N VAL A 242 30.86 42.87 -49.51
CA VAL A 242 31.66 42.76 -50.73
C VAL A 242 31.05 43.60 -51.86
N TRP A 243 29.73 43.51 -52.07
CA TRP A 243 29.03 44.33 -53.06
C TRP A 243 29.19 45.84 -52.81
N ALA A 244 29.04 46.28 -51.56
CA ALA A 244 29.18 47.68 -51.16
C ALA A 244 30.58 48.25 -51.42
N THR A 245 31.60 47.40 -51.46
CA THR A 245 33.00 47.78 -51.73
C THR A 245 33.45 47.53 -53.17
N ALA A 246 32.58 46.98 -54.02
CA ALA A 246 32.90 46.68 -55.42
C ALA A 246 32.98 47.97 -56.28
N PRO A 247 33.87 48.02 -57.30
CA PRO A 247 33.94 49.12 -58.26
C PRO A 247 32.59 49.34 -58.96
N LYS A 248 32.20 50.61 -59.17
CA LYS A 248 30.92 50.98 -59.83
C LYS A 248 30.70 50.33 -61.20
N SER A 249 31.77 49.99 -61.91
CA SER A 249 31.71 49.29 -63.20
C SER A 249 31.20 47.84 -63.12
N LEU A 250 31.22 47.24 -61.93
CA LEU A 250 30.74 45.88 -61.66
C LEU A 250 29.36 45.87 -60.97
N GLN A 251 28.81 47.03 -60.63
CA GLN A 251 27.49 47.17 -60.01
C GLN A 251 26.42 47.40 -61.09
N THR A 252 26.00 46.35 -61.78
CA THR A 252 24.93 46.44 -62.80
C THR A 252 23.55 46.20 -62.18
N ASP A 253 22.67 47.19 -62.33
CA ASP A 253 21.22 47.23 -62.06
C ASP A 253 20.66 46.35 -60.95
N GLY A 254 20.63 46.92 -59.75
CA GLY A 254 19.83 46.46 -58.61
C GLY A 254 20.68 46.19 -57.36
N THR A 255 20.42 46.93 -56.28
CA THR A 255 20.89 46.56 -54.94
C THR A 255 20.32 45.17 -54.61
N PRO A 256 21.14 44.16 -54.26
CA PRO A 256 20.62 42.88 -53.80
C PRO A 256 19.69 43.14 -52.61
N ALA A 257 18.44 42.70 -52.69
CA ALA A 257 17.51 42.83 -51.57
C ALA A 257 18.11 42.10 -50.37
N THR A 258 18.37 42.83 -49.29
CA THR A 258 18.72 42.23 -48.00
C THR A 258 17.55 41.34 -47.61
N PRO A 259 17.72 40.00 -47.51
CA PRO A 259 16.63 39.17 -47.02
C PRO A 259 16.25 39.68 -45.63
N GLU A 260 14.96 40.01 -45.43
CA GLU A 260 14.45 40.32 -44.10
C GLU A 260 14.82 39.15 -43.18
N PRO A 261 15.36 39.40 -41.98
CA PRO A 261 15.59 38.32 -41.03
C PRO A 261 14.23 37.69 -40.74
N THR A 262 14.04 36.44 -41.17
CA THR A 262 12.96 35.61 -40.65
C THR A 262 13.03 35.68 -39.12
N PRO A 263 11.92 35.93 -38.41
CA PRO A 263 11.92 35.99 -36.96
C PRO A 263 12.63 34.74 -36.42
N ALA A 264 13.67 34.94 -35.61
CA ALA A 264 14.32 33.83 -34.94
C ALA A 264 13.24 33.06 -34.16
N PRO A 265 13.20 31.72 -34.26
CA PRO A 265 12.28 30.94 -33.42
C PRO A 265 12.50 31.30 -31.95
N ASP A 266 11.42 31.48 -31.20
CA ASP A 266 11.50 31.83 -29.76
C ASP A 266 12.32 30.75 -29.04
N PRO A 267 13.44 31.12 -28.36
CA PRO A 267 14.29 30.15 -27.67
C PRO A 267 13.60 29.42 -26.52
N ASN A 268 12.38 29.82 -26.13
CA ASN A 268 11.56 29.16 -25.11
C ASN A 268 10.46 28.26 -25.68
N THR A 269 10.35 28.12 -27.00
CA THR A 269 9.37 27.22 -27.62
C THR A 269 9.98 25.85 -27.82
N ASP A 270 9.50 24.86 -27.07
CA ASP A 270 9.91 23.47 -27.23
C ASP A 270 9.54 22.94 -28.63
N PRO A 271 10.42 22.14 -29.27
CA PRO A 271 10.10 21.53 -30.55
C PRO A 271 8.89 20.58 -30.40
N PRO A 272 8.00 20.50 -31.41
CA PRO A 272 6.85 19.62 -31.36
C PRO A 272 7.31 18.16 -31.22
N LEU A 273 6.91 17.53 -30.10
CA LEU A 273 7.20 16.13 -29.83
C LEU A 273 6.33 15.22 -30.73
N PRO A 274 6.87 14.12 -31.26
CA PRO A 274 6.06 13.11 -31.93
C PRO A 274 5.03 12.53 -30.97
N ALA A 275 3.84 12.19 -31.47
CA ALA A 275 2.80 11.55 -30.68
C ALA A 275 3.31 10.25 -30.04
N ALA A 276 2.88 9.97 -28.80
CA ALA A 276 3.28 8.77 -28.07
C ALA A 276 2.71 7.51 -28.75
N ASP A 277 3.50 6.89 -29.62
CA ASP A 277 3.24 5.57 -30.18
C ASP A 277 3.87 4.52 -29.26
N LEU A 278 3.07 4.06 -28.30
CA LEU A 278 3.50 3.08 -27.31
C LEU A 278 3.31 1.66 -27.87
N ASP A 279 4.40 0.88 -27.95
CA ASP A 279 4.29 -0.54 -28.27
C ASP A 279 3.41 -1.24 -27.21
N PRO A 280 2.46 -2.11 -27.59
CA PRO A 280 1.67 -2.86 -26.62
C PRO A 280 2.59 -3.70 -25.73
N PHE A 281 2.25 -3.78 -24.44
CA PHE A 281 2.96 -4.66 -23.51
C PHE A 281 2.87 -6.11 -24.03
N PRO A 282 3.98 -6.87 -24.10
CA PRO A 282 3.96 -8.22 -24.66
C PRO A 282 2.99 -9.14 -23.91
N PRO A 283 2.26 -10.02 -24.62
CA PRO A 283 1.33 -10.95 -23.99
C PRO A 283 2.06 -11.96 -23.10
N VAL A 284 1.33 -12.49 -22.11
CA VAL A 284 1.85 -13.48 -21.15
C VAL A 284 1.61 -14.88 -21.73
N ASP A 285 2.66 -15.68 -21.89
CA ASP A 285 2.49 -17.12 -22.15
C ASP A 285 1.90 -17.77 -20.89
N THR A 286 0.73 -18.39 -21.05
CA THR A 286 -0.05 -19.00 -19.96
C THR A 286 -0.12 -20.52 -20.06
N THR A 287 0.65 -21.13 -20.96
CA THR A 287 0.73 -22.59 -21.10
C THR A 287 1.69 -23.18 -20.06
N PRO A 288 1.22 -24.06 -19.15
CA PRO A 288 2.09 -24.93 -18.38
C PRO A 288 2.83 -25.84 -19.38
N ASP A 289 4.15 -25.89 -19.27
CA ASP A 289 5.00 -26.67 -20.16
C ASP A 289 4.82 -28.17 -19.83
N ASP A 290 3.90 -28.84 -20.53
CA ASP A 290 3.52 -30.24 -20.31
C ASP A 290 4.52 -31.21 -20.98
N THR A 291 5.83 -30.92 -20.90
CA THR A 291 6.86 -31.79 -21.49
C THR A 291 8.17 -31.80 -20.71
N ALA A 292 8.32 -32.72 -19.74
CA ALA A 292 9.60 -33.35 -19.43
C ALA A 292 9.40 -34.70 -18.67
N PRO A 293 10.30 -35.68 -18.86
CA PRO A 293 9.92 -37.09 -19.01
C PRO A 293 9.92 -37.93 -17.72
N ALA A 294 9.37 -39.13 -17.88
CA ALA A 294 9.20 -40.18 -16.89
C ALA A 294 10.41 -40.44 -15.98
N SER A 295 10.05 -40.75 -14.74
CA SER A 295 10.84 -41.34 -13.67
C SER A 295 11.84 -42.40 -14.14
N THR A 296 13.11 -42.19 -13.79
CA THR A 296 14.09 -43.29 -13.66
C THR A 296 14.76 -43.22 -12.30
N THR A 297 14.58 -44.29 -11.53
CA THR A 297 15.21 -44.55 -10.23
C THR A 297 16.68 -44.91 -10.44
N PRO A 298 17.65 -44.44 -9.63
CA PRO A 298 18.95 -45.07 -9.56
C PRO A 298 18.99 -46.11 -8.44
N ALA A 299 19.29 -47.35 -8.83
CA ALA A 299 19.62 -48.46 -7.95
C ALA A 299 20.96 -48.24 -7.23
N SER A 300 21.09 -48.81 -6.04
CA SER A 300 22.31 -48.87 -5.24
C SER A 300 23.42 -49.68 -5.93
N THR A 301 24.64 -49.14 -5.98
CA THR A 301 25.88 -49.93 -6.03
C THR A 301 27.03 -49.22 -5.30
N THR A 302 27.67 -50.01 -4.44
CA THR A 302 28.80 -49.80 -3.53
C THR A 302 30.10 -49.32 -4.22
N PRO A 303 31.01 -48.59 -3.52
CA PRO A 303 32.41 -48.51 -3.94
C PRO A 303 33.29 -49.49 -3.15
N ALA A 304 34.09 -50.28 -3.88
CA ALA A 304 35.17 -51.11 -3.35
C ALA A 304 36.53 -50.41 -3.56
N SER A 305 37.27 -50.31 -2.45
CA SER A 305 38.73 -50.29 -2.23
C SER A 305 39.70 -50.05 -3.39
N THR A 306 40.61 -49.07 -3.17
CA THR A 306 42.05 -49.19 -3.48
C THR A 306 42.89 -48.60 -2.33
N ALA A 307 43.70 -49.43 -1.67
CA ALA A 307 44.86 -49.08 -0.81
C ALA A 307 46.10 -48.78 -1.70
N ALA A 308 47.24 -48.21 -1.32
CA ALA A 308 47.96 -47.88 -0.07
C ALA A 308 48.85 -46.62 -0.38
N ASP A 309 49.52 -45.89 0.52
CA ASP A 309 50.59 -46.35 1.42
C ASP A 309 51.02 -45.26 2.45
N ASP A 310 51.31 -45.74 3.67
CA ASP A 310 52.27 -45.31 4.70
C ASP A 310 52.51 -43.82 5.10
N THR A 311 52.25 -43.49 6.38
CA THR A 311 53.22 -43.58 7.52
C THR A 311 52.66 -42.82 8.75
N ALA A 312 52.60 -43.48 9.92
CA ALA A 312 52.28 -42.88 11.24
C ALA A 312 53.57 -42.46 11.99
N PRO A 313 53.57 -41.74 13.15
CA PRO A 313 52.97 -42.25 14.40
C PRO A 313 52.42 -41.25 15.46
N ALA A 314 51.57 -41.82 16.33
CA ALA A 314 51.49 -41.70 17.81
C ALA A 314 51.15 -40.36 18.50
N SER A 315 49.99 -40.25 19.17
CA SER A 315 49.72 -40.45 20.64
C SER A 315 49.58 -39.10 21.37
N ALA A 316 48.76 -38.84 22.39
CA ALA A 316 48.03 -39.65 23.35
C ALA A 316 46.86 -38.84 23.96
N ALA A 317 45.79 -39.52 24.41
CA ALA A 317 44.94 -39.07 25.53
C ALA A 317 45.57 -39.60 26.85
N PRO A 318 45.17 -39.15 28.07
CA PRO A 318 43.89 -39.62 28.66
C PRO A 318 43.23 -38.71 29.72
N ASP A 319 42.02 -39.13 30.16
CA ASP A 319 41.37 -39.07 31.49
C ASP A 319 41.20 -37.72 32.25
N GLY A 320 40.16 -37.45 33.05
CA GLY A 320 39.02 -38.21 33.55
C GLY A 320 38.35 -37.47 34.73
N THR A 321 37.04 -37.73 34.95
CA THR A 321 36.26 -37.75 36.23
C THR A 321 36.20 -36.49 37.14
N ALA A 322 35.06 -35.84 37.39
CA ALA A 322 33.89 -36.18 38.25
C ALA A 322 33.95 -35.63 39.71
N THR A 323 32.87 -34.97 40.18
CA THR A 323 32.23 -34.94 41.54
C THR A 323 31.46 -33.61 41.77
N ALA A 324 30.11 -33.64 41.94
CA ALA A 324 29.30 -33.71 43.19
C ALA A 324 29.26 -32.37 43.98
N ALA A 325 28.14 -31.63 43.98
CA ALA A 325 26.97 -31.71 44.88
C ALA A 325 27.10 -30.85 46.17
N ALA A 326 26.12 -29.96 46.42
CA ALA A 326 25.40 -29.75 47.70
C ALA A 326 24.75 -28.36 47.82
N THR A 327 23.46 -28.36 48.10
CA THR A 327 22.65 -27.28 48.73
C THR A 327 23.05 -27.04 50.19
N PRO A 328 22.54 -25.96 50.82
CA PRO A 328 21.76 -26.19 52.03
C PRO A 328 20.47 -25.37 52.14
N ASP A 329 19.64 -25.85 53.07
CA ASP A 329 18.23 -25.54 53.35
C ASP A 329 18.06 -24.74 54.67
N ALA A 330 16.87 -24.14 54.81
CA ALA A 330 16.11 -23.82 56.03
C ALA A 330 16.55 -22.72 57.03
N ALA A 331 15.66 -21.74 57.28
CA ALA A 331 14.84 -21.65 58.50
C ALA A 331 14.04 -20.31 58.62
N ALA A 332 12.72 -20.41 58.91
CA ALA A 332 11.84 -19.35 59.47
C ALA A 332 11.93 -19.37 61.04
N PRO A 333 11.20 -18.60 61.91
CA PRO A 333 9.79 -18.09 61.78
C PRO A 333 9.42 -16.78 62.57
N GLY A 334 8.11 -16.41 62.57
CA GLY A 334 7.42 -15.50 63.53
C GLY A 334 6.79 -14.26 62.88
N GLY A 335 5.46 -14.06 62.76
CA GLY A 335 4.44 -13.79 63.81
C GLY A 335 4.34 -12.27 64.05
N ALA A 336 3.23 -11.53 64.19
CA ALA A 336 1.78 -11.70 64.06
C ALA A 336 1.13 -10.27 64.15
N VAL A 337 -0.16 -10.16 63.78
CA VAL A 337 -1.24 -9.20 64.22
C VAL A 337 -1.23 -7.66 64.01
N SER A 338 -2.37 -7.23 63.42
CA SER A 338 -3.33 -6.16 63.79
C SER A 338 -3.10 -4.64 63.58
N GLY A 339 -4.18 -3.98 63.13
CA GLY A 339 -4.54 -2.56 63.37
C GLY A 339 -4.69 -1.73 62.09
N VAL A 340 -5.88 -1.60 61.48
CA VAL A 340 -6.91 -0.55 61.71
C VAL A 340 -6.37 0.89 61.78
N ASN A 341 -6.67 1.66 60.71
CA ASN A 341 -7.13 3.07 60.58
C ASN A 341 -6.92 4.09 61.72
N PRO A 342 -6.84 5.40 61.43
CA PRO A 342 -7.85 6.18 60.66
C PRO A 342 -7.37 6.95 59.43
#